data_AF-A0A8T3QJY6-F1
#
_entry.id   AF-A0A8T3QJY6-F1
#
_cell.length_a   1.000
_cell.length_b   1.000
_cell.length_c   1.000
_cell.angle_alpha   90.00
_cell.angle_beta   90.00
_cell.angle_gamma   90.00
#
_symmetry.space_group_name_H-M   'P 1'
#
loop_
_entity.id
_entity.type
_entity.pdbx_description
1 polymer ?
#
loop_
_entity_poly.entity_id
_entity_poly.type
_entity_poly.pdbx_seq_one_letter_code
_entity_poly.pdbx_strand_id
1 'polypeptide(L)' 'MASSADWITLSEAQSILAGGNIHFTVSTIGGWARAGRLQSIKLGGRRFVRRGQVRALLAAPRRVSARDVQPALFEEFRD' A
#
# COMPACT_ATOMS: atom_id res chain seq x y z
N MET A 1 -2.61 8.67 -13.12
CA MET A 1 -2.40 9.89 -12.30
C MET A 1 -3.07 9.69 -10.96
N ALA A 2 -2.38 9.96 -9.84
CA ALA A 2 -2.97 9.87 -8.50
C ALA A 2 -3.94 11.05 -8.30
N SER A 3 -5.23 10.76 -8.11
CA SER A 3 -6.25 11.80 -7.91
C SER A 3 -6.22 12.31 -6.46
N SER A 4 -6.71 13.51 -6.19
CA SER A 4 -6.85 14.02 -4.81
C SER A 4 -7.66 13.09 -3.89
N ALA A 5 -8.48 12.20 -4.47
CA ALA A 5 -9.23 11.15 -3.76
C ALA A 5 -8.36 9.99 -3.22
N ASP A 6 -7.04 10.01 -3.42
CA ASP A 6 -6.15 8.93 -3.00
C ASP A 6 -5.69 9.01 -1.54
N TRP A 7 -5.81 10.15 -0.87
CA TRP A 7 -5.47 10.28 0.55
C TRP A 7 -6.71 10.10 1.41
N ILE A 8 -6.69 9.09 2.27
CA ILE A 8 -7.82 8.75 3.16
C ILE A 8 -7.40 8.82 4.62
N THR A 9 -8.36 9.09 5.49
CA THR A 9 -8.14 9.05 6.94
C THR A 9 -7.82 7.62 7.41
N LEU A 10 -7.23 7.50 8.60
CA LEU A 10 -6.99 6.18 9.19
C LEU A 10 -8.29 5.42 9.51
N SER A 11 -9.39 6.12 9.81
CA SER A 11 -10.72 5.52 10.01
C SER A 11 -11.30 5.00 8.71
N GLU A 12 -11.18 5.74 7.60
CA GLU A 12 -11.60 5.23 6.29
C GLU A 12 -10.76 4.03 5.85
N ALA A 13 -9.46 4.05 6.13
CA ALA A 13 -8.59 2.91 5.86
C ALA A 13 -9.04 1.67 6.65
N GLN A 14 -9.40 1.83 7.93
CA GLN A 14 -9.98 0.77 8.75
C GLN A 14 -11.29 0.23 8.12
N SER A 15 -12.20 1.10 7.70
CA SER A 15 -13.46 0.67 7.06
C SER A 15 -13.23 -0.11 5.77
N ILE A 16 -12.25 0.28 4.95
CA ILE A 16 -11.89 -0.45 3.73
C ILE A 16 -11.39 -1.86 4.07
N LEU A 17 -10.51 -1.98 5.07
CA LEU A 17 -9.96 -3.28 5.49
C LEU A 17 -11.05 -4.18 6.10
N ALA A 18 -11.91 -3.60 6.94
CA ALA A 18 -13.04 -4.31 7.54
C ALA A 18 -14.02 -4.85 6.48
N GLY A 19 -14.23 -4.13 5.38
CA GLY A 19 -15.01 -4.62 4.24
C GLY A 19 -14.42 -5.86 3.56
N GLY A 20 -13.12 -6.11 3.73
CA GLY A 20 -12.43 -7.34 3.31
C GLY A 20 -12.28 -8.39 4.41
N ASN A 21 -13.03 -8.27 5.52
CA ASN A 21 -12.92 -9.12 6.71
C ASN A 21 -11.54 -9.07 7.41
N ILE A 22 -10.82 -7.95 7.27
CA ILE A 22 -9.52 -7.72 7.92
C ILE A 22 -9.67 -6.61 8.94
N HIS A 23 -9.60 -6.97 10.22
CA HIS A 23 -9.85 -6.03 11.32
C HIS A 23 -8.54 -5.55 11.96
N PHE A 24 -8.23 -4.27 11.76
CA PHE A 24 -7.15 -3.59 12.46
C PHE A 24 -7.67 -2.35 13.18
N THR A 25 -6.96 -1.93 14.22
CA THR A 25 -7.23 -0.66 14.89
C THR A 25 -6.63 0.50 14.08
N VAL A 26 -7.19 1.69 14.26
CA VAL A 26 -6.62 2.94 13.72
C VAL A 26 -5.19 3.16 14.20
N SER A 27 -4.85 2.78 15.43
CA SER A 27 -3.50 2.91 15.97
C SER A 27 -2.51 1.97 15.27
N THR A 28 -2.90 0.73 14.95
CA THR A 28 -2.08 -0.21 14.17
C THR A 28 -1.77 0.35 12.78
N ILE A 29 -2.79 0.81 12.04
CA ILE A 29 -2.62 1.39 10.70
C ILE A 29 -1.75 2.65 10.78
N GLY A 30 -1.97 3.49 11.80
CA GLY A 30 -1.13 4.64 12.08
C GLY A 30 0.32 4.27 12.43
N GLY A 31 0.55 3.11 13.05
CA GLY A 31 1.88 2.56 13.33
C GLY A 31 2.63 2.26 12.04
N TRP A 32 1.99 1.59 11.07
CA TRP A 32 2.58 1.31 9.76
C TRP A 32 2.91 2.59 8.98
N ALA A 33 2.02 3.57 9.05
CA ALA A 33 2.24 4.87 8.42
C ALA A 33 3.45 5.63 9.03
N ARG A 34 3.67 5.51 10.35
CA ARG A 34 4.86 6.08 11.02
C ARG A 34 6.14 5.31 10.68
N ALA A 35 6.03 3.99 10.54
CA ALA A 35 7.15 3.13 10.19
C ALA A 35 7.51 3.15 8.69
N GLY A 36 6.85 3.99 7.88
CA GLY A 36 7.10 4.10 6.43
C GLY A 36 6.58 2.93 5.60
N ARG A 37 5.83 1.99 6.20
CA ARG A 37 5.24 0.83 5.51
C ARG A 37 4.01 1.21 4.67
N LEU A 38 3.39 2.33 5.00
CA LEU A 38 2.37 2.98 4.18
C LEU A 38 2.82 4.42 3.88
N GLN A 39 2.69 4.84 2.63
CA GLN A 39 2.77 6.24 2.26
C GLN A 39 1.75 7.02 3.06
N SER A 40 2.21 8.07 3.72
CA SER A 40 1.37 8.91 4.56
C SER A 40 1.74 10.37 4.46
N ILE A 41 0.74 11.22 4.68
CA ILE A 41 0.89 12.67 4.83
C ILE A 41 0.28 13.11 6.15
N LYS A 42 0.73 14.25 6.67
CA LYS A 42 0.14 14.90 7.83
C LYS A 42 -0.42 16.26 7.40
N LEU A 43 -1.72 16.47 7.59
CA LEU A 43 -2.43 17.71 7.27
C LEU A 43 -3.26 18.13 8.47
N GLY A 44 -3.08 19.37 8.95
CA GLY A 44 -3.86 19.90 10.09
C GLY A 44 -3.81 19.02 11.34
N GLY A 45 -2.64 18.46 11.67
CA GLY A 45 -2.48 17.56 12.83
C GLY A 45 -2.96 16.12 12.63
N ARG A 46 -3.70 15.84 11.55
CA ARG A 46 -4.25 14.50 11.24
C ARG A 46 -3.38 13.78 10.21
N ARG A 47 -3.29 12.45 10.34
CA ARG A 47 -2.53 11.60 9.42
C ARG A 47 -3.47 10.92 8.41
N PHE A 48 -3.03 10.90 7.17
CA PHE A 48 -3.72 10.28 6.05
C PHE A 48 -2.79 9.25 5.38
N VAL A 49 -3.36 8.23 4.77
CA VAL A 49 -2.63 7.16 4.05
C VAL A 49 -3.14 7.04 2.62
N ARG A 50 -2.35 6.42 1.74
CA ARG A 50 -2.79 6.14 0.36
C ARG A 50 -3.84 5.04 0.30
N ARG A 51 -5.03 5.36 -0.22
CA ARG A 51 -6.13 4.42 -0.47
C ARG A 51 -5.67 3.21 -1.30
N GLY A 52 -4.89 3.44 -2.36
CA GLY A 52 -4.38 2.38 -3.22
C GLY A 52 -3.52 1.36 -2.47
N GLN A 53 -2.66 1.82 -1.56
CA GLN A 53 -1.84 0.91 -0.74
C GLN A 53 -2.68 0.15 0.29
N VAL A 54 -3.68 0.81 0.89
CA VAL A 54 -4.61 0.13 1.81
C VAL A 54 -5.38 -0.98 1.08
N ARG A 55 -5.89 -0.71 -0.13
CA ARG A 55 -6.55 -1.74 -0.96
C ARG A 55 -5.60 -2.84 -1.40
N ALA A 56 -4.33 -2.54 -1.64
CA ALA A 56 -3.34 -3.55 -1.99
C ALA A 56 -3.13 -4.58 -0.87
N LEU A 57 -3.40 -4.24 0.39
CA LEU A 57 -3.36 -5.20 1.51
C LEU A 57 -4.49 -6.23 1.45
N LEU A 58 -5.59 -5.95 0.74
CA LEU A 58 -6.68 -6.89 0.53
C LEU A 58 -6.39 -7.88 -0.60
N ALA A 59 -5.49 -7.52 -1.52
CA ALA A 59 -5.12 -8.41 -2.61
C ALA A 59 -4.25 -9.53 -2.04
N ALA A 60 -4.56 -10.79 -2.41
CA ALA A 60 -3.67 -11.91 -2.13
C ALA A 60 -2.25 -11.58 -2.65
N PRO A 61 -1.18 -11.92 -1.91
CA PRO A 61 0.18 -11.74 -2.40
C PRO A 61 0.29 -12.36 -3.80
N ARG A 62 0.54 -11.53 -4.80
CA ARG A 62 0.77 -12.03 -6.16
C ARG A 62 2.01 -12.91 -6.08
N ARG A 63 1.84 -14.22 -6.28
CA ARG A 63 2.95 -15.13 -6.54
C ARG A 63 3.47 -14.75 -7.93
N VAL A 64 4.52 -13.93 -7.95
CA VAL A 64 5.24 -13.61 -9.17
C VAL A 64 6.27 -14.70 -9.38
N SER A 65 6.33 -15.29 -10.57
CA SER A 65 7.39 -16.26 -10.87
C SER A 65 8.72 -15.52 -10.85
N ALA A 66 9.79 -16.15 -10.32
CA ALA A 66 11.11 -15.52 -10.24
C ALA A 66 11.60 -15.00 -11.61
N ARG A 67 11.20 -15.68 -12.70
CA ARG A 67 11.46 -15.28 -14.09
C ARG A 67 10.81 -13.95 -14.52
N ASP A 68 9.76 -13.51 -13.84
CA ASP A 68 9.03 -12.27 -14.17
C ASP A 68 9.50 -11.08 -13.32
N VAL A 69 10.34 -11.31 -12.29
CA VAL A 69 10.87 -10.26 -11.39
C VAL A 69 12.23 -9.74 -11.87
N GLN A 70 12.96 -10.53 -12.66
CA GLN A 70 14.22 -10.10 -13.26
C GLN A 70 14.00 -9.70 -14.72
N PRO A 71 14.28 -8.44 -15.10
CA PRO A 71 14.63 -8.14 -16.48
C PRO A 71 15.88 -8.98 -16.81
N ALA A 72 15.92 -9.60 -17.99
CA ALA A 72 17.14 -10.25 -18.49
C ALA A 72 18.25 -9.20 -18.58
N LEU A 73 19.05 -9.06 -17.54
CA LEU A 73 19.95 -7.93 -17.37
C LEU A 73 21.23 -8.07 -18.20
N PHE A 74 21.43 -9.20 -18.91
CA PHE A 74 22.66 -9.53 -19.62
C PHE A 74 22.49 -10.42 -20.87
N GLU A 75 21.30 -10.49 -21.50
CA GLU A 75 21.13 -11.29 -22.75
C GLU A 75 21.48 -10.51 -24.04
N GLU A 76 22.31 -9.46 -23.94
CA GLU A 76 22.74 -8.66 -25.09
C GLU A 76 24.27 -8.64 -25.22
N PHE A 77 24.91 -9.81 -25.19
CA PHE A 77 26.28 -10.00 -25.73
C PHE A 77 26.45 -11.47 -26.16
N ARG A 78 26.07 -11.78 -27.39
CA ARG A 78 26.63 -12.90 -28.15
C ARG A 78 27.00 -12.39 -29.55
N ASP A 79 28.22 -12.72 -29.94
CA ASP A 79 28.96 -12.29 -31.14
C ASP A 79 28.20 -12.46 -32.47
#